data_AF-A0A6M0Q6P2-F1
#
_entry.id   AF-A0A6M0Q6P2-F1
#
_cell.length_a   1.000
_cell.length_b   1.000
_cell.length_c   1.000
_cell.angle_alpha   90.00
_cell.angle_beta   90.00
_cell.angle_gamma   90.00
#
_symmetry.space_group_name_H-M   'P 1'
#
loop_
_entity.id
_entity.type
_entity.pdbx_description
1 polymer ?
#
loop_
_entity_poly.entity_id
_entity_poly.type
_entity_poly.pdbx_seq_one_letter_code
_entity_poly.pdbx_strand_id
1 'polypeptide(L)' 'MIFFAAMIFSIIMSVFLFLIGYWEAIKISNEEGQVKGGTMIFCLIMGFVFAVFASSFSTSIA' A
#
# COMPACT_ATOMS: atom_id res chain seq x y z
N MET A 1 -1.30 -22.17 9.03
CA MET A 1 -1.69 -21.11 9.99
C MET A 1 -0.83 -19.85 9.82
N ILE A 2 0.50 -19.93 9.89
CA ILE A 2 1.41 -18.78 9.72
C ILE A 2 1.27 -18.07 8.36
N PHE A 3 1.23 -18.81 7.25
CA PHE A 3 1.06 -18.20 5.92
C PHE A 3 -0.26 -17.44 5.76
N PHE A 4 -1.32 -17.95 6.37
CA PHE A 4 -2.65 -17.30 6.34
C PHE A 4 -2.63 -15.97 7.10
N ALA A 5 -1.97 -15.94 8.27
CA ALA A 5 -1.76 -14.69 9.01
C ALA A 5 -0.87 -13.70 8.23
N ALA A 6 0.19 -14.17 7.58
CA ALA A 6 1.07 -13.35 6.75
C ALA A 6 0.35 -12.76 5.53
N MET A 7 -0.54 -13.54 4.90
CA MET A 7 -1.39 -13.08 3.79
C MET A 7 -2.34 -11.97 4.26
N ILE A 8 -3.09 -12.20 5.34
CA ILE A 8 -4.03 -11.20 5.89
C ILE A 8 -3.28 -9.92 6.27
N PHE A 9 -2.15 -10.04 6.96
CA PHE A 9 -1.33 -8.90 7.33
C PHE A 9 -0.83 -8.11 6.11
N SER A 10 -0.38 -8.81 5.07
CA SER A 10 0.09 -8.17 3.83
C SER A 10 -1.04 -7.42 3.11
N ILE A 11 -2.25 -7.97 3.10
CA ILE A 11 -3.44 -7.29 2.54
C ILE A 11 -3.76 -6.03 3.35
N ILE A 12 -3.80 -6.13 4.68
CA ILE A 12 -4.09 -4.98 5.55
C ILE A 12 -3.07 -3.87 5.33
N MET A 13 -1.78 -4.21 5.27
CA MET A 13 -0.72 -3.24 5.03
C MET A 13 -0.80 -2.62 3.63
N SER A 14 -1.11 -3.41 2.60
CA SER A 14 -1.33 -2.89 1.25
C SER A 14 -2.45 -1.86 1.23
N VAL A 15 -3.61 -2.18 1.80
CA VAL A 15 -4.77 -1.28 1.87
C VAL A 15 -4.42 0.00 2.66
N PHE A 16 -3.73 -0.15 3.80
CA PHE A 16 -3.31 0.99 4.63
C PHE A 16 -2.36 1.95 3.87
N LEU A 17 -1.40 1.40 3.14
CA LEU A 17 -0.48 2.18 2.30
C LEU A 17 -1.21 2.90 1.16
N PHE A 18 -2.20 2.25 0.53
CA PHE A 18 -3.04 2.91 -0.47
C PHE A 18 -3.90 4.03 0.12
N LEU A 19 -4.46 3.84 1.33
CA LEU A 19 -5.21 4.90 2.03
C LEU A 19 -4.35 6.13 2.33
N ILE A 20 -3.13 5.93 2.83
CA ILE A 20 -2.20 7.04 3.07
C ILE A 20 -1.81 7.71 1.75
N GLY A 21 -1.46 6.91 0.74
CA GLY A 21 -1.13 7.42 -0.59
C GLY A 21 -2.28 8.24 -1.19
N TYR A 22 -3.52 7.78 -1.04
CA TYR A 22 -4.71 8.49 -1.50
C TYR A 22 -4.93 9.79 -0.74
N TRP A 23 -4.70 9.81 0.58
CA TRP A 23 -4.85 11.03 1.36
C TRP A 23 -3.78 12.07 1.03
N GLU A 24 -2.54 11.64 0.83
CA GLU A 24 -1.48 12.49 0.31
C GLU A 24 -1.80 13.00 -1.10
N ALA A 25 -2.38 12.18 -1.96
CA ALA A 25 -2.82 12.60 -3.29
C ALA A 25 -3.88 13.71 -3.23
N ILE A 26 -4.85 13.60 -2.30
CA ILE A 26 -5.84 14.66 -2.08
C ILE A 26 -5.16 15.95 -1.62
N LYS A 27 -4.25 15.88 -0.64
CA LYS A 27 -3.51 17.07 -0.19
C LYS A 27 -2.76 17.73 -1.34
N ILE A 28 -2.01 16.94 -2.12
CA ILE A 28 -1.27 17.40 -3.29
C ILE A 28 -2.22 18.05 -4.31
N SER A 29 -3.40 17.49 -4.54
CA SER A 29 -4.37 18.04 -5.50
C SER A 29 -4.97 19.38 -5.07
N ASN A 30 -4.95 19.67 -3.77
CA ASN A 30 -5.56 20.87 -3.18
C ASN A 30 -4.51 21.93 -2.80
N GLU A 31 -3.23 21.67 -3.04
CA GLU A 31 -2.13 22.61 -2.82
C GLU A 31 -1.87 23.40 -4.10
N GLU A 32 -1.91 24.73 -4.02
CA GLU A 32 -1.60 25.64 -5.14
C GLU A 32 -0.09 25.88 -5.31
N GLY A 33 0.73 25.40 -4.37
CA GLY A 33 2.18 25.61 -4.30
C GLY A 33 3.04 24.39 -4.67
N GLN A 34 4.32 24.44 -4.31
CA GLN A 34 5.22 23.30 -4.51
C GLN A 34 4.86 22.13 -3.59
N VAL A 35 4.50 21.01 -4.20
CA VAL A 35 4.07 19.79 -3.51
C VAL A 35 5.21 18.78 -3.34
N LYS A 36 5.33 18.20 -2.14
CA LYS A 36 6.27 17.11 -1.87
C LYS A 36 5.57 15.75 -2.07
N GLY A 37 5.44 15.33 -3.32
CA GLY A 37 4.77 14.07 -3.69
C GLY A 37 5.53 12.77 -3.38
N GLY A 38 6.74 12.85 -2.81
CA GLY A 38 7.57 11.67 -2.54
C GLY A 38 6.89 10.64 -1.63
N THR A 39 6.17 11.10 -0.59
CA THR A 39 5.45 10.24 0.34
C THR A 39 4.31 9.48 -0.36
N MET A 40 3.54 10.16 -1.21
CA MET A 40 2.49 9.54 -2.01
C MET A 40 3.05 8.42 -2.88
N ILE A 41 4.09 8.72 -3.67
CA ILE A 41 4.69 7.78 -4.61
C ILE A 41 5.25 6.56 -3.86
N PHE A 42 5.95 6.80 -2.75
CA PHE A 42 6.50 5.73 -1.93
C PHE A 42 5.41 4.84 -1.34
N CYS A 43 4.34 5.43 -0.78
CA CYS A 43 3.21 4.69 -0.24
C CYS A 43 2.51 3.85 -1.31
N LEU A 44 2.33 4.37 -2.53
CA LEU A 44 1.72 3.61 -3.63
C LEU A 44 2.61 2.43 -4.05
N ILE A 45 3.92 2.65 -4.24
CA ILE A 45 4.85 1.59 -4.61
C ILE A 45 4.89 0.51 -3.53
N MET A 46 5.03 0.89 -2.26
CA MET A 46 5.00 -0.07 -1.15
C MET A 46 3.65 -0.79 -1.06
N GLY A 47 2.53 -0.10 -1.31
CA GLY A 47 1.20 -0.70 -1.37
C GLY A 47 1.12 -1.84 -2.38
N PHE A 48 1.68 -1.65 -3.58
CA PHE A 48 1.80 -2.70 -4.58
C PHE A 48 2.75 -3.84 -4.16
N VAL A 49 3.88 -3.54 -3.53
CA VAL A 49 4.81 -4.57 -3.03
C VAL A 49 4.09 -5.49 -2.02
N PHE A 50 3.33 -4.92 -1.09
CA PHE A 50 2.55 -5.70 -0.13
C PHE A 50 1.40 -6.48 -0.78
N ALA A 51 0.80 -5.98 -1.87
CA ALA A 51 -0.17 -6.73 -2.65
C ALA A 51 0.46 -7.95 -3.34
N VAL A 52 1.68 -7.81 -3.87
CA VAL A 52 2.44 -8.92 -4.46
C VAL A 52 2.80 -9.96 -3.40
N PHE A 53 3.19 -9.53 -2.19
CA PHE A 53 3.43 -10.44 -1.07
C PHE A 53 2.16 -11.19 -0.67
N ALA A 54 1.03 -10.50 -0.54
CA ALA A 54 -0.26 -11.14 -0.29
C ALA A 54 -0.60 -12.20 -1.34
N SER A 55 -0.41 -11.89 -2.63
CA SER A 55 -0.64 -12.84 -3.72
C SER A 55 0.30 -14.04 -3.64
N SER A 56 1.58 -13.81 -3.34
CA SER A 56 2.58 -14.88 -3.22
C SER A 56 2.25 -15.83 -2.06
N PHE A 57 1.81 -15.28 -0.92
CA PHE A 57 1.37 -16.09 0.22
C PHE A 57 0.07 -16.84 -0.07
N SER A 58 -0.86 -16.25 -0.83
CA SER A 58 -2.09 -16.92 -1.27
C SER A 58 -1.80 -18.14 -2.14
N THR A 59 -0.88 -18.03 -3.10
CA THR A 59 -0.45 -19.17 -3.94
C THR A 59 0.25 -20.25 -3.14
N SER A 60 0.95 -19.91 -2.06
CA SER A 60 1.63 -20.89 -1.20
C SER A 60 0.68 -21.61 -0.22
N ILE A 61 -0.56 -21.13 -0.06
CA ILE A 61 -1.61 -21.72 0.78
C ILE A 61 -2.53 -22.63 -0.04
N ALA A 62 -2.71 -22.32 -1.34
CA ALA A 62 -3.50 -23.09 -2.29
C ALA A 62 -2.78 -24.38 -2.72
#